data_AF-A0A6A4HMZ6-F1
#
_entry.id   AF-A0A6A4HMZ6-F1
#
_cell.length_a   1.000
_cell.length_b   1.000
_cell.length_c   1.000
_cell.angle_alpha   90.00
_cell.angle_beta   90.00
_cell.angle_gamma   90.00
#
_symmetry.space_group_name_H-M   'P 1'
#
loop_
_entity.id
_entity.type
_entity.pdbx_description
1 polymer ?
#
loop_
_entity_poly.entity_id
_entity_poly.type
_entity_poly.pdbx_seq_one_letter_code
_entity_poly.pdbx_strand_id
1 'polypeptide(L)'
;MTADNGTLVNATIPTATTSRRDLTRRDSSSDDGYWTVFSGSGSYDPDDTNDRDAAIEGSYYLTYKLVSNDTSVYPQSVEDCFQFCDSVPECVYVNMYYEMNNHYWTMYSPNSQQLESGNTNYIQDSVAYAKSTGPIIGATPSGYTQVGSGPLPGANNAPSYLTFYFLAQFDFNACATLCNNLAADSNGNTCKYFNIWRAVVSDAPVTYTCSLYYDVPDISTADNYGDAQNNLVVTDSYGFAKN
;
A
#
# COMPACT_ATOMS: atom_id res chain seq x y z
N MET A 1 -25.21 2.64 5.30
CA MET A 1 -25.01 2.26 3.89
C MET A 1 -24.40 0.87 3.92
N THR A 2 -25.10 -0.15 3.42
CA THR A 2 -24.52 -1.48 3.25
C THR A 2 -23.49 -1.42 2.13
N ALA A 3 -22.23 -1.73 2.42
CA ALA A 3 -21.19 -1.84 1.39
C ALA A 3 -21.59 -2.98 0.44
N ASP A 4 -21.90 -2.64 -0.80
CA ASP A 4 -22.07 -3.62 -1.88
C ASP A 4 -20.69 -4.22 -2.23
N ASN A 5 -20.64 -5.45 -2.72
CA ASN A 5 -19.39 -6.17 -3.01
C ASN A 5 -18.71 -5.56 -4.25
N GLY A 6 -17.85 -4.57 -4.04
CA GLY A 6 -17.04 -3.94 -5.09
C GLY A 6 -16.18 -4.95 -5.85
N THR A 7 -16.05 -4.75 -7.17
CA THR A 7 -15.21 -5.61 -8.01
C THR A 7 -13.73 -5.22 -7.81
N LEU A 8 -12.89 -6.19 -7.40
CA LEU A 8 -11.43 -6.02 -7.36
C LEU A 8 -10.89 -5.91 -8.80
N VAL A 9 -10.20 -4.82 -9.13
CA VAL A 9 -9.56 -4.64 -10.44
C VAL A 9 -8.05 -4.53 -10.27
N ASN A 10 -7.32 -5.49 -10.84
CA ASN A 10 -5.86 -5.50 -10.87
C ASN A 10 -5.37 -4.76 -12.12
N ALA A 11 -5.31 -3.43 -12.07
CA ALA A 11 -4.82 -2.63 -13.20
C ALA A 11 -3.27 -2.61 -13.20
N THR A 12 -2.65 -3.08 -14.27
CA THR A 12 -1.19 -3.00 -14.48
C THR A 12 -0.82 -1.61 -15.01
N ILE A 13 0.12 -0.91 -14.36
CA ILE A 13 0.45 0.51 -14.66
C ILE A 13 1.86 0.65 -15.24
N PRO A 14 2.10 1.51 -16.26
CA PRO A 14 3.44 1.85 -16.73
C PRO A 14 4.11 2.93 -15.86
N THR A 15 5.38 2.70 -15.53
CA THR A 15 6.22 3.53 -14.66
C THR A 15 6.40 4.96 -15.18
N ALA A 16 6.07 5.97 -14.38
CA ALA A 16 6.28 7.40 -14.70
C ALA A 16 7.37 8.01 -13.81
N THR A 17 8.33 8.70 -14.41
CA THR A 17 9.45 9.36 -13.72
C THR A 17 9.03 10.75 -13.23
N THR A 18 9.19 11.03 -11.92
CA THR A 18 8.97 12.39 -11.37
C THR A 18 10.05 12.83 -10.39
N SER A 19 10.38 14.13 -10.47
CA SER A 19 11.43 14.83 -9.74
C SER A 19 10.96 15.25 -8.33
N ARG A 20 11.75 14.91 -7.29
CA ARG A 20 11.42 15.15 -5.87
C ARG A 20 11.69 16.58 -5.41
N ARG A 21 10.79 17.14 -4.58
CA ARG A 21 11.06 18.26 -3.67
C ARG A 21 10.62 17.89 -2.25
N ASP A 22 11.40 18.39 -1.30
CA ASP A 22 11.49 18.03 0.12
C ASP A 22 10.34 18.61 0.98
N LEU A 23 9.81 17.85 1.93
CA LEU A 23 8.72 18.25 2.84
C LEU A 23 8.97 17.77 4.28
N THR A 24 8.87 18.71 5.23
CA THR A 24 9.16 18.57 6.67
C THR A 24 8.10 17.81 7.47
N ARG A 25 8.58 17.02 8.43
CA ARG A 25 7.92 16.00 9.29
C ARG A 25 7.27 16.59 10.57
N ARG A 26 6.18 15.98 11.07
CA ARG A 26 5.64 16.20 12.43
C ARG A 26 5.20 14.89 13.09
N ASP A 27 5.48 14.79 14.39
CA ASP A 27 5.64 13.59 15.20
C ASP A 27 4.37 12.87 15.66
N SER A 28 4.45 11.53 15.68
CA SER A 28 3.78 10.66 16.68
C SER A 28 4.33 9.22 16.62
N SER A 29 5.29 8.88 17.48
CA SER A 29 5.50 7.57 18.15
C SER A 29 5.41 6.28 17.31
N SER A 30 6.05 6.26 16.14
CA SER A 30 6.41 5.09 15.30
C SER A 30 7.70 5.43 14.52
N ASP A 31 8.77 5.71 15.28
CA ASP A 31 9.75 6.76 15.00
C ASP A 31 10.65 6.61 13.75
N ASP A 32 10.59 5.52 12.99
CA ASP A 32 11.38 5.37 11.76
C ASP A 32 10.54 5.44 10.48
N GLY A 33 9.22 5.70 10.61
CA GLY A 33 8.36 5.84 9.45
C GLY A 33 8.07 4.50 8.78
N TYR A 34 7.98 3.41 9.56
CA TYR A 34 7.55 2.07 9.15
C TYR A 34 6.58 1.45 10.18
N TRP A 35 5.64 0.60 9.74
CA TRP A 35 4.70 -0.15 10.58
C TRP A 35 4.71 -1.64 10.23
N THR A 36 4.54 -2.51 11.22
CA THR A 36 4.62 -3.97 11.03
C THR A 36 3.36 -4.52 10.35
N VAL A 37 3.53 -5.13 9.18
CA VAL A 37 2.44 -5.77 8.40
C VAL A 37 2.11 -7.16 8.92
N PHE A 38 3.14 -7.96 9.23
CA PHE A 38 3.02 -9.22 9.95
C PHE A 38 4.35 -9.59 10.62
N SER A 39 4.28 -10.54 11.55
CA SER A 39 5.43 -11.18 12.19
C SER A 39 5.14 -12.68 12.35
N GLY A 40 6.01 -13.53 11.81
CA GLY A 40 6.11 -14.96 12.09
C GLY A 40 6.98 -15.22 13.32
N SER A 41 6.76 -16.35 13.97
CA SER A 41 7.38 -16.70 15.26
C SER A 41 8.56 -17.67 15.16
N GLY A 42 8.98 -18.08 13.96
CA GLY A 42 10.21 -18.87 13.79
C GLY A 42 10.11 -20.36 14.11
N SER A 43 9.05 -20.81 14.78
CA SER A 43 8.96 -22.20 15.23
C SER A 43 8.31 -23.06 14.17
N TYR A 44 9.09 -23.46 13.14
CA TYR A 44 8.67 -24.48 12.18
C TYR A 44 8.11 -25.69 12.91
N ASP A 45 6.78 -25.74 13.02
CA ASP A 45 6.02 -26.85 13.54
C ASP A 45 5.27 -27.44 12.35
N PRO A 46 5.67 -28.63 11.86
CA PRO A 46 5.04 -29.25 10.70
C PRO A 46 3.55 -29.58 10.93
N ASP A 47 3.08 -29.55 12.19
CA ASP A 47 1.69 -29.77 12.57
C ASP A 47 0.92 -28.46 12.87
N ASP A 48 1.59 -27.31 12.93
CA ASP A 48 0.93 -26.00 13.12
C ASP A 48 0.67 -25.29 11.79
N THR A 49 -0.55 -25.43 11.28
CA THR A 49 -1.01 -24.70 10.09
C THR A 49 -1.11 -23.18 10.28
N ASN A 50 -0.88 -22.67 11.50
CA ASN A 50 -0.85 -21.24 11.80
C ASN A 50 0.57 -20.67 11.83
N ASP A 51 1.60 -21.48 11.60
CA ASP A 51 2.96 -20.98 11.53
C ASP A 51 3.13 -20.16 10.26
N ARG A 52 3.30 -18.85 10.43
CA ARG A 52 3.30 -17.85 9.34
C ARG A 52 4.69 -17.37 9.00
N ASP A 53 5.66 -18.27 8.99
CA ASP A 53 6.95 -17.97 8.39
C ASP A 53 6.81 -18.01 6.87
N ALA A 54 6.60 -16.83 6.30
CA ALA A 54 6.46 -16.64 4.87
C ALA A 54 7.27 -15.42 4.45
N ALA A 55 8.02 -15.55 3.35
CA ALA A 55 8.36 -14.37 2.57
C ALA A 55 7.09 -13.91 1.86
N ILE A 56 6.86 -12.59 1.79
CA ILE A 56 5.84 -12.10 0.85
C ILE A 56 6.38 -12.28 -0.55
N GLU A 57 5.77 -13.21 -1.28
CA GLU A 57 5.93 -13.32 -2.71
C GLU A 57 5.14 -12.19 -3.40
N GLY A 58 5.81 -11.06 -3.58
CA GLY A 58 5.30 -9.96 -4.40
C GLY A 58 5.65 -10.17 -5.88
N SER A 59 4.82 -9.64 -6.78
CA SER A 59 5.10 -9.61 -8.22
C SER A 59 6.33 -8.77 -8.60
N TYR A 60 6.93 -8.07 -7.64
CA TYR A 60 8.10 -7.22 -7.81
C TYR A 60 9.00 -7.28 -6.55
N TYR A 61 10.02 -8.13 -6.56
CA TYR A 61 11.18 -7.93 -5.70
C TYR A 61 12.07 -6.89 -6.36
N LEU A 62 12.04 -5.65 -5.88
CA LEU A 62 12.89 -4.59 -6.44
C LEU A 62 14.37 -4.88 -6.21
N THR A 63 14.73 -5.37 -5.02
CA THR A 63 16.12 -5.66 -4.60
C THR A 63 16.15 -6.37 -3.25
N TYR A 64 17.31 -6.91 -2.85
CA TYR A 64 17.56 -7.44 -1.50
C TYR A 64 18.83 -6.84 -0.88
N LYS A 65 18.96 -6.92 0.45
CA LYS A 65 20.17 -6.59 1.19
C LYS A 65 20.35 -7.63 2.29
N LEU A 66 21.54 -8.21 2.37
CA LEU A 66 21.90 -9.05 3.51
C LEU A 66 22.26 -8.14 4.68
N VAL A 67 21.62 -8.38 5.82
CA VAL A 67 21.90 -7.70 7.10
C VAL A 67 22.48 -8.69 8.10
N SER A 68 23.03 -8.20 9.21
CA SER A 68 23.62 -9.07 10.24
C SER A 68 22.55 -10.00 10.86
N ASN A 69 22.90 -11.28 11.03
CA ASN A 69 22.11 -12.28 11.77
C ASN A 69 22.55 -12.37 13.26
N ASP A 70 23.27 -11.37 13.76
CA ASP A 70 23.58 -11.32 15.18
C ASP A 70 22.36 -10.78 15.94
N THR A 71 21.74 -11.64 16.76
CA THR A 71 20.53 -11.32 17.51
C THR A 71 20.74 -10.18 18.52
N SER A 72 21.98 -9.95 18.95
CA SER A 72 22.32 -8.81 19.82
C SER A 72 22.21 -7.45 19.11
N VAL A 73 22.18 -7.45 17.78
CA VAL A 73 22.00 -6.27 16.92
C VAL A 73 20.75 -6.36 16.05
N TYR A 74 19.81 -7.26 16.35
CA TYR A 74 18.56 -7.39 15.57
C TYR A 74 17.82 -6.05 15.36
N PRO A 75 17.67 -5.16 16.37
CA PRO A 75 17.10 -3.83 16.14
C PRO A 75 17.89 -3.00 15.11
N GLN A 76 19.22 -3.14 15.06
CA GLN A 76 20.05 -2.48 14.06
C GLN A 76 19.87 -3.10 12.67
N SER A 77 19.71 -4.42 12.57
CA SER A 77 19.44 -5.07 11.29
C SER A 77 18.11 -4.61 10.68
N VAL A 78 17.09 -4.36 11.51
CA VAL A 78 15.82 -3.78 11.07
C VAL A 78 16.04 -2.36 10.53
N GLU A 79 16.76 -1.52 11.25
CA GLU A 79 17.08 -0.15 10.82
C GLU A 79 17.92 -0.13 9.53
N ASP A 80 18.90 -1.03 9.40
CA ASP A 80 19.72 -1.17 8.19
C ASP A 80 18.88 -1.56 6.96
N CYS A 81 17.79 -2.30 7.17
CA CYS A 81 16.81 -2.63 6.14
C CYS A 81 15.90 -1.43 5.80
N PHE A 82 15.46 -0.66 6.79
CA PHE A 82 14.69 0.57 6.56
C PHE A 82 15.50 1.62 5.80
N GLN A 83 16.75 1.85 6.19
CA GLN A 83 17.66 2.76 5.49
C GLN A 83 17.91 2.32 4.04
N PHE A 84 18.01 1.01 3.81
CA PHE A 84 18.14 0.49 2.46
C PHE A 84 16.89 0.75 1.64
N CYS A 85 15.70 0.45 2.18
CA CYS A 85 14.43 0.75 1.52
C CYS A 85 14.31 2.25 1.23
N ASP A 86 14.68 3.13 2.17
CA ASP A 86 14.68 4.58 1.97
C ASP A 86 15.60 5.05 0.84
N SER A 87 16.71 4.35 0.62
CA SER A 87 17.64 4.63 -0.48
C SER A 87 17.16 4.16 -1.85
N VAL A 88 16.22 3.20 -1.89
CA VAL A 88 15.69 2.60 -3.12
C VAL A 88 14.44 3.40 -3.54
N PRO A 89 14.45 4.04 -4.73
CA PRO A 89 13.24 4.66 -5.26
C PRO A 89 12.08 3.66 -5.32
N GLU A 90 10.89 4.09 -4.88
CA GLU A 90 9.65 3.30 -4.87
C GLU A 90 9.61 2.13 -3.87
N CYS A 91 10.60 1.96 -3.00
CA CYS A 91 10.48 1.02 -1.90
C CYS A 91 9.46 1.53 -0.87
N VAL A 92 8.40 0.74 -0.68
CA VAL A 92 7.29 1.01 0.25
C VAL A 92 7.13 -0.09 1.29
N TYR A 93 7.90 -1.16 1.16
CA TYR A 93 7.70 -2.40 1.87
C TYR A 93 9.04 -3.12 2.06
N VAL A 94 9.23 -3.67 3.25
CA VAL A 94 10.41 -4.44 3.66
C VAL A 94 9.92 -5.76 4.21
N ASN A 95 10.47 -6.87 3.72
CA ASN A 95 10.31 -8.17 4.33
C ASN A 95 11.69 -8.69 4.74
N MET A 96 11.82 -9.04 6.00
CA MET A 96 13.02 -9.60 6.60
C MET A 96 12.72 -11.04 7.00
N TYR A 97 13.68 -11.92 6.83
CA TYR A 97 13.56 -13.33 7.21
C TYR A 97 14.95 -13.96 7.38
N TYR A 98 15.02 -15.02 8.18
CA TYR A 98 16.18 -15.91 8.17
C TYR A 98 15.98 -16.99 7.14
N GLU A 99 16.89 -17.08 6.17
CA GLU A 99 16.95 -18.21 5.26
C GLU A 99 17.88 -19.28 5.84
N MET A 100 17.29 -20.41 6.23
CA MET A 100 18.00 -21.54 6.79
C MET A 100 18.41 -22.51 5.69
N ASN A 101 19.50 -23.24 5.91
CA ASN A 101 20.05 -24.25 5.00
C ASN A 101 20.49 -23.74 3.61
N ASN A 102 20.55 -22.43 3.40
CA ASN A 102 21.09 -21.88 2.17
C ASN A 102 22.54 -22.38 1.98
N HIS A 103 22.80 -23.19 0.95
CA HIS A 103 24.10 -23.82 0.74
C HIS A 103 25.17 -22.85 0.20
N TYR A 104 24.79 -21.61 -0.16
CA TYR A 104 25.66 -20.65 -0.85
C TYR A 104 26.51 -19.75 0.06
N TRP A 105 26.62 -20.03 1.37
CA TRP A 105 27.42 -19.20 2.30
C TRP A 105 28.92 -19.11 1.94
N THR A 106 29.39 -19.89 0.95
CA THR A 106 30.78 -19.85 0.46
C THR A 106 30.97 -19.24 -0.93
N MET A 107 29.92 -18.78 -1.63
CA MET A 107 30.07 -18.23 -2.99
C MET A 107 29.38 -16.86 -3.13
N TYR A 108 30.15 -15.81 -2.83
CA TYR A 108 29.80 -14.41 -3.10
C TYR A 108 29.51 -14.22 -4.61
N SER A 109 28.24 -14.24 -4.99
CA SER A 109 27.74 -13.61 -6.22
C SER A 109 26.56 -12.72 -5.83
N PRO A 110 26.70 -11.38 -5.90
CA PRO A 110 25.69 -10.45 -5.40
C PRO A 110 24.38 -10.40 -6.20
N ASN A 111 24.17 -11.29 -7.19
CA ASN A 111 23.13 -11.09 -8.21
C ASN A 111 22.24 -12.32 -8.50
N SER A 112 22.26 -13.38 -7.69
CA SER A 112 21.35 -14.52 -7.90
C SER A 112 21.25 -15.44 -6.68
N GLN A 113 20.17 -15.32 -5.90
CA GLN A 113 19.69 -16.44 -5.09
C GLN A 113 18.83 -17.33 -5.98
N GLN A 114 19.33 -18.52 -6.31
CA GLN A 114 18.55 -19.54 -6.99
C GLN A 114 18.24 -20.63 -5.95
N LEU A 115 16.95 -20.87 -5.69
CA LEU A 115 16.47 -21.97 -4.86
C LEU A 115 16.74 -23.29 -5.61
N GLU A 116 17.88 -23.91 -5.33
CA GLU A 116 18.23 -25.22 -5.88
C GLU A 116 17.75 -26.35 -4.95
N SER A 117 17.36 -27.46 -5.57
CA SER A 117 16.79 -28.66 -4.94
C SER A 117 17.89 -29.48 -4.24
N GLY A 118 18.16 -29.21 -2.96
CA GLY A 118 19.00 -30.05 -2.10
C GLY A 118 19.12 -29.51 -0.67
N ASN A 119 18.52 -30.21 0.30
CA ASN A 119 18.09 -29.72 1.62
C ASN A 119 17.12 -28.53 1.49
N THR A 120 15.89 -28.68 1.99
CA THR A 120 14.87 -27.66 1.82
C THR A 120 15.30 -26.38 2.55
N ASN A 121 15.77 -25.39 1.79
CA ASN A 121 15.84 -24.03 2.29
C ASN A 121 14.46 -23.68 2.82
N TYR A 122 14.42 -23.13 4.01
CA TYR A 122 13.17 -22.66 4.60
C TYR A 122 13.42 -21.31 5.26
N ILE A 123 12.34 -20.55 5.35
CA ILE A 123 12.32 -19.23 5.98
C ILE A 123 11.87 -19.41 7.43
N GLN A 124 12.51 -18.68 8.35
CA GLN A 124 12.09 -18.54 9.75
C GLN A 124 12.14 -17.08 10.19
N ASP A 125 11.39 -16.78 11.26
CA ASP A 125 11.30 -15.48 11.92
C ASP A 125 11.03 -14.34 10.94
N SER A 126 10.11 -14.58 10.01
CA SER A 126 9.81 -13.59 8.99
C SER A 126 9.06 -12.40 9.60
N VAL A 127 9.46 -11.19 9.27
CA VAL A 127 8.75 -9.97 9.65
C VAL A 127 8.62 -9.06 8.45
N ALA A 128 7.53 -8.31 8.42
CA ALA A 128 7.27 -7.38 7.36
C ALA A 128 6.91 -6.02 7.89
N TYR A 129 7.38 -5.01 7.18
CA TYR A 129 7.13 -3.62 7.47
C TYR A 129 6.69 -2.89 6.20
N ALA A 130 5.75 -1.96 6.35
CA ALA A 130 5.39 -1.02 5.31
C ALA A 130 5.72 0.40 5.78
N LYS A 131 6.17 1.25 4.87
CA LYS A 131 6.56 2.62 5.21
C LYS A 131 5.32 3.40 5.71
N SER A 132 5.41 3.99 6.91
CA SER A 132 4.42 4.86 7.57
C SER A 132 4.38 6.28 7.00
N THR A 133 5.21 6.61 6.01
CA THR A 133 4.78 7.68 5.09
C THR A 133 3.46 7.17 4.54
N GLY A 134 2.35 7.79 4.96
CA GLY A 134 1.03 7.50 4.43
C GLY A 134 1.11 7.37 2.91
N PRO A 135 0.13 6.67 2.31
CA PRO A 135 0.21 6.20 0.94
C PRO A 135 0.91 7.22 0.04
N ILE A 136 1.93 6.81 -0.73
CA ILE A 136 2.69 7.74 -1.57
C ILE A 136 1.68 8.59 -2.33
N ILE A 137 1.56 9.86 -1.92
CA ILE A 137 0.60 10.78 -2.50
C ILE A 137 1.14 11.06 -3.88
N GLY A 138 0.55 10.38 -4.86
CA GLY A 138 0.90 10.56 -6.25
C GLY A 138 0.78 12.04 -6.63
N ALA A 139 1.54 12.47 -7.62
CA ALA A 139 1.25 13.76 -8.24
C ALA A 139 -0.23 13.76 -8.71
N THR A 140 -0.87 14.94 -8.68
CA THR A 140 -2.19 15.13 -9.29
C THR A 140 -2.20 14.52 -10.70
N PRO A 141 -3.11 13.60 -11.01
CA PRO A 141 -3.15 12.96 -12.31
C PRO A 141 -3.29 13.96 -13.46
N SER A 142 -2.65 13.67 -14.58
CA SER A 142 -2.76 14.53 -15.76
C SER A 142 -4.22 14.67 -16.20
N GLY A 143 -4.65 15.91 -16.46
CA GLY A 143 -6.04 16.21 -16.82
C GLY A 143 -6.99 16.33 -15.63
N TYR A 144 -6.47 16.32 -14.40
CA TYR A 144 -7.25 16.54 -13.18
C TYR A 144 -6.73 17.75 -12.40
N THR A 145 -7.62 18.32 -11.60
CA THR A 145 -7.33 19.34 -10.58
C THR A 145 -7.78 18.80 -9.23
N GLN A 146 -6.91 18.88 -8.22
CA GLN A 146 -7.28 18.49 -6.86
C GLN A 146 -8.32 19.47 -6.30
N VAL A 147 -9.39 18.93 -5.74
CA VAL A 147 -10.43 19.71 -5.05
C VAL A 147 -10.05 19.82 -3.58
N GLY A 148 -9.78 21.04 -3.13
CA GLY A 148 -9.26 21.30 -1.79
C GLY A 148 -7.73 21.18 -1.69
N SER A 149 -7.17 21.49 -0.52
CA SER A 149 -5.73 21.63 -0.29
C SER A 149 -5.05 20.43 0.37
N GLY A 150 -5.74 19.29 0.53
CA GLY A 150 -5.22 18.15 1.28
C GLY A 150 -6.31 17.14 1.59
N PRO A 151 -6.04 16.16 2.46
CA PRO A 151 -7.03 15.14 2.74
C PRO A 151 -8.30 15.79 3.24
N LEU A 152 -9.41 15.46 2.59
CA LEU A 152 -10.75 15.80 2.97
C LEU A 152 -11.06 15.18 4.34
N PRO A 153 -11.97 15.79 5.13
CA PRO A 153 -12.32 15.27 6.46
C PRO A 153 -12.95 13.87 6.43
N GLY A 154 -13.52 13.46 5.28
CA GLY A 154 -14.06 12.14 5.02
C GLY A 154 -14.10 11.83 3.53
N ALA A 155 -14.66 10.67 3.17
CA ALA A 155 -14.97 10.35 1.78
C ALA A 155 -16.21 11.14 1.32
N ASN A 156 -16.31 11.45 0.03
CA ASN A 156 -17.48 12.13 -0.50
C ASN A 156 -18.71 11.21 -0.48
N ASN A 157 -19.83 11.74 -0.04
CA ASN A 157 -21.15 11.10 -0.11
C ASN A 157 -22.11 12.05 -0.83
N ALA A 158 -22.07 12.01 -2.16
CA ALA A 158 -22.79 12.94 -3.02
C ALA A 158 -23.82 12.21 -3.89
N PRO A 159 -24.97 12.85 -4.24
CA PRO A 159 -25.96 12.27 -5.15
C PRO A 159 -25.42 11.97 -6.56
N SER A 160 -24.27 12.56 -6.91
CA SER A 160 -23.57 12.35 -8.17
C SER A 160 -22.78 11.04 -8.25
N TYR A 161 -22.86 10.20 -7.23
CA TYR A 161 -22.16 8.92 -7.16
C TYR A 161 -22.53 7.99 -8.33
N LEU A 162 -21.50 7.43 -8.97
CA LEU A 162 -21.63 6.46 -10.06
C LEU A 162 -21.33 5.04 -9.58
N THR A 163 -20.09 4.82 -9.13
CA THR A 163 -19.57 3.50 -8.76
C THR A 163 -18.31 3.64 -7.90
N PHE A 164 -17.80 2.54 -7.36
CA PHE A 164 -16.51 2.50 -6.69
C PHE A 164 -15.69 1.28 -7.13
N TYR A 165 -14.37 1.38 -6.96
CA TYR A 165 -13.42 0.29 -7.16
C TYR A 165 -12.48 0.18 -5.96
N PHE A 166 -12.10 -1.05 -5.62
CA PHE A 166 -10.99 -1.27 -4.70
C PHE A 166 -9.67 -1.33 -5.46
N LEU A 167 -8.65 -0.69 -4.91
CA LEU A 167 -7.31 -0.65 -5.46
C LEU A 167 -6.36 -1.41 -4.53
N ALA A 168 -5.36 -2.07 -5.13
CA ALA A 168 -4.28 -2.72 -4.38
C ALA A 168 -3.35 -1.70 -3.70
N GLN A 169 -3.30 -0.47 -4.25
CA GLN A 169 -2.47 0.63 -3.76
C GLN A 169 -3.24 1.94 -3.82
N PHE A 170 -2.80 2.90 -3.03
CA PHE A 170 -3.38 4.24 -3.03
C PHE A 170 -2.84 5.07 -4.19
N ASP A 171 -3.32 4.77 -5.40
CA ASP A 171 -2.79 5.31 -6.64
C ASP A 171 -3.81 6.23 -7.33
N PHE A 172 -3.47 7.52 -7.40
CA PHE A 172 -4.31 8.53 -8.05
C PHE A 172 -4.43 8.31 -9.56
N ASN A 173 -3.36 7.86 -10.24
CA ASN A 173 -3.40 7.59 -11.67
C ASN A 173 -4.24 6.35 -11.98
N ALA A 174 -4.20 5.33 -11.11
CA ALA A 174 -5.09 4.18 -11.22
C ALA A 174 -6.56 4.62 -11.15
N CYS A 175 -6.91 5.44 -10.16
CA CYS A 175 -8.26 5.95 -9.99
C CYS A 175 -8.70 6.89 -11.14
N ALA A 176 -7.79 7.74 -11.63
CA ALA A 176 -8.02 8.57 -12.81
C ALA A 176 -8.24 7.73 -14.07
N THR A 177 -7.50 6.63 -14.26
CA THR A 177 -7.68 5.70 -15.38
C THR A 177 -9.06 5.05 -15.35
N LEU A 178 -9.51 4.64 -14.15
CA LEU A 178 -10.87 4.11 -13.97
C LEU A 178 -11.93 5.16 -14.31
N CYS A 179 -11.79 6.39 -13.82
CA CYS A 179 -12.69 7.49 -14.14
C CYS A 179 -12.71 7.81 -15.65
N ASN A 180 -11.55 7.82 -16.31
CA ASN A 180 -11.44 8.11 -17.73
C ASN A 180 -12.07 7.05 -18.63
N ASN A 181 -12.01 5.78 -18.21
CA ASN A 181 -12.49 4.64 -18.99
C ASN A 181 -13.90 4.19 -18.58
N LEU A 182 -14.49 4.78 -17.55
CA LEU A 182 -15.86 4.47 -17.13
C LEU A 182 -16.84 4.86 -18.24
N ALA A 183 -17.54 3.87 -18.79
CA ALA A 183 -18.62 4.10 -19.74
C ALA A 183 -19.72 4.97 -19.10
N ALA A 184 -20.43 5.73 -19.94
CA ALA A 184 -21.57 6.50 -19.46
C ALA A 184 -22.64 5.57 -18.85
N ASP A 185 -23.32 6.04 -17.80
CA ASP A 185 -24.45 5.32 -17.20
C ASP A 185 -25.68 5.31 -18.14
N SER A 186 -26.79 4.72 -17.69
CA SER A 186 -28.03 4.67 -18.49
C SER A 186 -28.66 6.04 -18.79
N ASN A 187 -28.22 7.10 -18.10
CA ASN A 187 -28.66 8.47 -18.31
C ASN A 187 -27.66 9.30 -19.13
N GLY A 188 -26.57 8.69 -19.60
CA GLY A 188 -25.51 9.38 -20.35
C GLY A 188 -24.50 10.12 -19.47
N ASN A 189 -24.53 9.91 -18.16
CA ASN A 189 -23.60 10.54 -17.23
C ASN A 189 -22.22 9.86 -17.30
N THR A 190 -21.17 10.65 -17.48
CA THR A 190 -19.77 10.20 -17.47
C THR A 190 -19.06 10.65 -16.20
N CYS A 191 -18.01 9.94 -15.80
CA CYS A 191 -17.19 10.36 -14.65
C CYS A 191 -16.53 11.73 -14.89
N LYS A 192 -16.73 12.65 -13.94
CA LYS A 192 -16.12 13.99 -13.90
C LYS A 192 -15.29 14.24 -12.64
N TYR A 193 -15.44 13.40 -11.64
CA TYR A 193 -14.73 13.52 -10.37
C TYR A 193 -14.49 12.15 -9.78
N PHE A 194 -13.37 11.99 -9.08
CA PHE A 194 -13.16 10.84 -8.22
C PHE A 194 -12.68 11.26 -6.83
N ASN A 195 -13.08 10.46 -5.84
CA ASN A 195 -12.57 10.53 -4.48
C ASN A 195 -11.89 9.21 -4.14
N ILE A 196 -10.61 9.29 -3.77
CA ILE A 196 -9.82 8.13 -3.34
C ILE A 196 -9.56 8.22 -1.85
N TRP A 197 -9.77 7.15 -1.10
CA TRP A 197 -9.65 7.14 0.36
C TRP A 197 -9.23 5.77 0.89
N ARG A 198 -8.63 5.74 2.09
CA ARG A 198 -8.18 4.51 2.75
C ARG A 198 -9.16 4.10 3.84
N ALA A 199 -9.57 2.83 3.83
CA ALA A 199 -10.29 2.21 4.93
C ALA A 199 -9.30 1.61 5.94
N VAL A 200 -9.44 1.98 7.20
CA VAL A 200 -8.71 1.40 8.33
C VAL A 200 -9.70 0.63 9.20
N VAL A 201 -9.40 -0.63 9.52
CA VAL A 201 -10.21 -1.44 10.44
C VAL A 201 -9.32 -1.89 11.59
N SER A 202 -9.69 -1.53 12.82
CA SER A 202 -8.89 -1.87 14.02
C SER A 202 -7.41 -1.49 13.88
N ASP A 203 -7.14 -0.28 13.40
CA ASP A 203 -5.80 0.29 13.14
C ASP A 203 -4.95 -0.41 12.06
N ALA A 204 -5.49 -1.43 11.38
CA ALA A 204 -4.87 -2.01 10.20
C ALA A 204 -5.46 -1.39 8.92
N PRO A 205 -4.64 -0.93 7.96
CA PRO A 205 -5.14 -0.52 6.65
C PRO A 205 -5.66 -1.75 5.90
N VAL A 206 -6.93 -1.72 5.48
CA VAL A 206 -7.58 -2.89 4.88
C VAL A 206 -7.77 -2.73 3.38
N THR A 207 -8.06 -1.52 2.89
CA THR A 207 -8.31 -1.30 1.47
C THR A 207 -8.17 0.17 1.07
N TYR A 208 -7.95 0.39 -0.22
CA TYR A 208 -7.99 1.70 -0.86
C TYR A 208 -9.20 1.74 -1.80
N THR A 209 -10.08 2.70 -1.61
CA THR A 209 -11.32 2.83 -2.39
C THR A 209 -11.24 4.02 -3.30
N CYS A 210 -11.60 3.82 -4.57
CA CYS A 210 -11.73 4.83 -5.61
C CYS A 210 -13.22 5.00 -5.94
N SER A 211 -13.86 6.02 -5.39
CA SER A 211 -15.26 6.38 -5.64
C SER A 211 -15.35 7.35 -6.82
N LEU A 212 -16.25 7.10 -7.79
CA LEU A 212 -16.40 7.88 -9.02
C LEU A 212 -17.74 8.61 -9.05
N TYR A 213 -17.76 9.83 -9.59
CA TYR A 213 -18.92 10.72 -9.59
C TYR A 213 -19.10 11.41 -10.95
N TYR A 214 -20.35 11.65 -11.36
CA TYR A 214 -20.68 12.33 -12.63
C TYR A 214 -20.77 13.86 -12.55
N ASP A 215 -20.66 14.40 -11.34
CA ASP A 215 -20.58 15.83 -11.06
C ASP A 215 -19.46 16.06 -10.05
N VAL A 216 -18.97 17.30 -9.95
CA VAL A 216 -17.88 17.66 -9.02
C VAL A 216 -18.50 18.08 -7.68
N PRO A 217 -18.46 17.21 -6.65
CA PRO A 217 -18.91 17.60 -5.33
C PRO A 217 -17.92 18.59 -4.69
N ASP A 218 -18.42 19.37 -3.74
CA ASP A 218 -17.58 20.21 -2.88
C ASP A 218 -17.20 19.49 -1.57
N ILE A 219 -16.36 20.15 -0.78
CA ILE A 219 -15.88 19.64 0.50
C ILE A 219 -16.98 19.38 1.54
N SER A 220 -18.16 20.00 1.41
CA SER A 220 -19.26 19.80 2.37
C SER A 220 -19.86 18.40 2.28
N THR A 221 -19.70 17.74 1.14
CA THR A 221 -20.14 16.35 0.94
C THR A 221 -19.13 15.32 1.46
N ALA A 222 -17.96 15.73 1.93
CA ALA A 222 -16.93 14.85 2.48
C ALA A 222 -17.26 14.43 3.92
N ASP A 223 -18.45 13.85 4.12
CA ASP A 223 -19.05 13.55 5.42
C ASP A 223 -19.15 12.04 5.72
N ASN A 224 -18.59 11.18 4.85
CA ASN A 224 -18.45 9.77 5.13
C ASN A 224 -17.16 9.49 5.90
N TYR A 225 -17.28 9.32 7.21
CA TYR A 225 -16.17 9.03 8.13
C TYR A 225 -15.91 7.53 8.35
N GLY A 226 -16.70 6.66 7.72
CA GLY A 226 -16.62 5.21 7.87
C GLY A 226 -17.84 4.61 8.57
N ASP A 227 -17.65 3.44 9.19
CA ASP A 227 -18.70 2.67 9.84
C ASP A 227 -18.26 2.24 11.24
N ALA A 228 -18.82 2.91 12.24
CA ALA A 228 -18.55 2.65 13.65
C ALA A 228 -18.98 1.24 14.10
N GLN A 229 -19.96 0.62 13.43
CA GLN A 229 -20.42 -0.74 13.79
C GLN A 229 -19.38 -1.80 13.39
N ASN A 230 -18.61 -1.51 12.34
CA ASN A 230 -17.59 -2.39 11.78
C ASN A 230 -16.16 -1.93 12.09
N ASN A 231 -15.98 -0.98 13.01
CA ASN A 231 -14.70 -0.34 13.33
C ASN A 231 -13.94 0.17 12.09
N LEU A 232 -14.66 0.57 11.05
CA LEU A 232 -14.09 1.11 9.83
C LEU A 232 -13.97 2.62 9.95
N VAL A 233 -12.77 3.15 9.73
CA VAL A 233 -12.49 4.59 9.68
C VAL A 233 -11.99 4.96 8.30
N VAL A 234 -12.55 6.03 7.73
CA VAL A 234 -12.03 6.63 6.50
C VAL A 234 -10.87 7.55 6.85
N THR A 235 -9.75 7.35 6.17
CA THR A 235 -8.53 8.17 6.31
C THR A 235 -7.97 8.52 4.94
N ASP A 236 -7.09 9.53 4.88
CA ASP A 236 -6.39 9.93 3.66
C ASP A 236 -7.33 10.05 2.45
N SER A 237 -8.38 10.86 2.56
CA SER A 237 -9.39 11.03 1.50
C SER A 237 -9.03 12.19 0.57
N TYR A 238 -8.90 11.99 -0.74
CA TYR A 238 -8.51 13.03 -1.71
C TYR A 238 -9.51 13.13 -2.85
N GLY A 239 -9.82 14.34 -3.27
CA GLY A 239 -10.77 14.64 -4.34
C GLY A 239 -10.10 15.21 -5.59
N PHE A 240 -10.50 14.74 -6.77
CA PHE A 240 -9.93 15.19 -8.04
C PHE A 240 -11.03 15.39 -9.09
N ALA A 241 -11.14 16.62 -9.59
CA ALA A 241 -12.04 17.00 -10.66
C ALA A 241 -11.32 16.89 -12.01
N LYS A 242 -12.00 16.34 -13.01
CA LYS A 242 -11.52 16.27 -14.39
C LYS A 242 -11.61 17.65 -15.04
N ASN A 243 -10.55 18.07 -15.74
CA ASN A 243 -10.46 19.36 -16.45
C ASN A 243 -11.32 19.39 -17.71
#